data_AF-A0AAW5JNC6-F1
#
_entry.id   AF-A0AAW5JNC6-F1
#
_cell.length_a   1.000
_cell.length_b   1.000
_cell.length_c   1.000
_cell.angle_alpha   90.00
_cell.angle_beta   90.00
_cell.angle_gamma   90.00
#
_symmetry.space_group_name_H-M   'P 1'
#
loop_
_entity.id
_entity.type
_entity.pdbx_description
1 polymer ?
#
loop_
_entity_poly.entity_id
_entity_poly.type
_entity_poly.pdbx_seq_one_letter_code
_entity_poly.pdbx_strand_id
1 'polypeptide(L)'
;MPNYFAHLTFGARVLAQLPEDLRTSLAGERAAFDLGCLGPDPLFFYHPATGNPARREGLKMHKRSALPAFRRLRAAVEECVPMSRGYAAGFLCHLALDSACHPYVEARAARGELAHLAMEAEFDRLLMERAGLDARQAHLPPPAGEAVCKAAALAYGTAGPAEFRKGYLAMRRATALLARVSGTRAGRAADRLCGRLPVLAGARGMILETVPAPASAESSRVLGTLLERAVPVAAEQIGRFFAAVEEGAPLDPWLDRDFGGTAYRETEPAPRSVAVW
;
A
#
# COMPACT_ATOMS: atom_id res chain seq x y z
N MET A 1 3.91 1.23 4.79
CA MET A 1 4.63 1.55 3.55
C MET A 1 4.61 3.04 3.27
N PRO A 2 5.49 3.60 2.39
CA PRO A 2 5.27 4.81 1.64
C PRO A 2 3.80 5.12 1.61
N ASN A 3 3.48 6.31 2.07
CA ASN A 3 2.13 6.59 2.45
C ASN A 3 1.27 6.73 1.17
N TYR A 4 0.01 7.07 1.33
CA TYR A 4 -0.99 7.01 0.27
C TYR A 4 -0.55 7.68 -1.04
N PHE A 5 0.22 8.77 -1.01
CA PHE A 5 0.55 9.53 -2.22
C PHE A 5 1.62 8.85 -3.06
N ALA A 6 2.59 8.19 -2.42
CA ALA A 6 3.56 7.35 -3.11
C ALA A 6 2.86 6.20 -3.86
N HIS A 7 1.87 5.56 -3.24
CA HIS A 7 1.08 4.52 -3.90
C HIS A 7 0.28 5.02 -5.10
N LEU A 8 -0.39 6.17 -4.97
CA LEU A 8 -1.15 6.76 -6.08
C LEU A 8 -0.21 7.19 -7.23
N THR A 9 0.94 7.76 -6.88
CA THR A 9 1.98 8.14 -7.85
C THR A 9 2.52 6.91 -8.57
N PHE A 10 2.81 5.85 -7.83
CA PHE A 10 3.28 4.58 -8.39
C PHE A 10 2.24 3.96 -9.32
N GLY A 11 0.99 3.83 -8.87
CA GLY A 11 -0.11 3.30 -9.68
C GLY A 11 -0.32 4.09 -10.98
N ALA A 12 -0.23 5.42 -10.93
CA ALA A 12 -0.33 6.25 -12.14
C ALA A 12 0.78 5.96 -13.15
N ARG A 13 2.02 5.73 -12.69
CA ARG A 13 3.16 5.36 -13.54
C ARG A 13 3.02 3.96 -14.11
N VAL A 14 2.56 3.01 -13.31
CA VAL A 14 2.28 1.63 -13.76
C VAL A 14 1.21 1.63 -14.84
N LEU A 15 0.09 2.34 -14.62
CA LEU A 15 -1.00 2.46 -15.59
C LEU A 15 -0.52 3.01 -16.94
N ALA A 16 0.44 3.92 -16.93
CA ALA A 16 1.02 4.48 -18.16
C ALA A 16 1.87 3.48 -18.97
N GLN A 17 2.41 2.44 -18.32
CA GLN A 17 3.22 1.39 -18.96
C GLN A 17 2.40 0.16 -19.41
N LEU A 18 1.13 0.07 -19.04
CA LEU A 18 0.28 -1.06 -19.44
C LEU A 18 -0.05 -1.01 -20.95
N PRO A 19 -0.26 -2.19 -21.58
CA PRO A 19 -0.80 -2.28 -22.94
C PRO A 19 -2.10 -1.47 -23.08
N GLU A 20 -2.33 -0.90 -24.26
CA GLU A 20 -3.41 0.07 -24.49
C GLU A 20 -4.81 -0.45 -24.14
N ASP A 21 -5.12 -1.69 -24.51
CA ASP A 21 -6.41 -2.33 -24.22
C ASP A 21 -6.65 -2.46 -22.71
N LEU A 22 -5.64 -2.94 -21.99
CA LEU A 22 -5.71 -3.10 -20.55
C LEU A 22 -5.77 -1.75 -19.85
N ARG A 23 -4.97 -0.78 -20.29
CA ARG A 23 -4.99 0.59 -19.77
C ARG A 23 -6.35 1.24 -19.95
N THR A 24 -6.99 1.05 -21.12
CA THR A 24 -8.32 1.57 -21.42
C THR A 24 -9.39 0.93 -20.55
N SER A 25 -9.34 -0.40 -20.39
CA SER A 25 -10.22 -1.14 -19.48
C SER A 25 -10.11 -0.61 -18.04
N LEU A 26 -8.89 -0.43 -17.52
CA LEU A 26 -8.65 0.05 -16.17
C LEU A 26 -8.96 1.54 -15.99
N ALA A 27 -8.85 2.36 -17.04
CA ALA A 27 -9.28 3.75 -17.02
C ALA A 27 -10.80 3.87 -16.80
N GLY A 28 -11.60 2.93 -17.33
CA GLY A 28 -13.04 2.83 -17.05
C GLY A 28 -13.37 2.54 -15.58
N GLU A 29 -12.42 1.97 -14.84
CA GLU A 29 -12.55 1.65 -13.42
C GLU A 29 -11.57 2.45 -12.55
N ARG A 30 -11.21 3.67 -12.97
CA ARG A 30 -10.14 4.47 -12.35
C ARG A 30 -10.34 4.68 -10.85
N ALA A 31 -11.56 4.95 -10.40
CA ALA A 31 -11.86 5.13 -8.97
C ALA A 31 -11.53 3.88 -8.14
N ALA A 32 -11.71 2.69 -8.71
CA ALA A 32 -11.37 1.43 -8.07
C ALA A 32 -9.87 1.16 -8.12
N PHE A 33 -9.21 1.49 -9.22
CA PHE A 33 -7.76 1.42 -9.35
C PHE A 33 -7.04 2.27 -8.30
N ASP A 34 -7.45 3.54 -8.15
CA ASP A 34 -6.83 4.45 -7.17
C ASP A 34 -7.02 3.97 -5.73
N LEU A 35 -8.18 3.39 -5.40
CA LEU A 35 -8.44 2.80 -4.08
C LEU A 35 -7.76 1.45 -3.88
N GLY A 36 -7.58 0.68 -4.96
CA GLY A 36 -6.76 -0.53 -4.95
C GLY A 36 -5.31 -0.21 -4.64
N CYS A 37 -4.78 0.92 -5.13
CA CYS A 37 -3.41 1.36 -4.81
C CYS A 37 -3.20 1.60 -3.30
N LEU A 38 -4.27 1.81 -2.53
CA LEU A 38 -4.22 1.93 -1.08
C LEU A 38 -4.23 0.56 -0.37
N GLY A 39 -4.49 -0.52 -1.10
CA GLY A 39 -4.44 -1.89 -0.56
C GLY A 39 -5.34 -2.09 0.67
N PRO A 40 -4.86 -2.83 1.68
CA PRO A 40 -5.57 -3.04 2.95
C PRO A 40 -5.49 -1.85 3.92
N ASP A 41 -4.67 -0.82 3.64
CA ASP A 41 -4.37 0.26 4.59
C ASP A 41 -5.58 1.01 5.14
N PRO A 42 -6.66 1.26 4.36
CA PRO A 42 -7.88 1.83 4.91
C PRO A 42 -8.40 1.10 6.16
N LEU A 43 -8.21 -0.22 6.26
CA LEU A 43 -8.67 -1.02 7.40
C LEU A 43 -7.89 -0.73 8.69
N PHE A 44 -6.67 -0.17 8.61
CA PHE A 44 -5.92 0.26 9.81
C PHE A 44 -6.65 1.35 10.60
N PHE A 45 -7.41 2.18 9.89
CA PHE A 45 -8.16 3.31 10.43
C PHE A 45 -9.60 2.94 10.81
N TYR A 46 -10.03 1.70 10.57
CA TYR A 46 -11.36 1.26 10.99
C TYR A 46 -11.37 0.97 12.49
N HIS A 47 -12.08 1.82 13.25
CA HIS A 47 -12.18 1.78 14.73
C HIS A 47 -10.85 1.42 15.43
N PRO A 48 -9.81 2.27 15.32
CA PRO A 48 -8.47 1.93 15.79
C PRO A 48 -8.38 1.73 17.31
N ALA A 49 -9.31 2.31 18.06
CA ALA A 49 -9.41 2.16 19.52
C ALA A 49 -9.99 0.79 19.95
N THR A 50 -10.60 0.03 19.03
CA THR A 50 -11.17 -1.28 19.33
C THR A 50 -10.46 -2.35 18.52
N GLY A 51 -10.08 -3.46 19.18
CA GLY A 51 -9.53 -4.63 18.50
C GLY A 51 -10.61 -5.32 17.66
N ASN A 52 -10.91 -4.80 16.47
CA ASN A 52 -11.95 -5.34 15.60
C ASN A 52 -11.38 -6.27 14.50
N PRO A 53 -12.20 -7.20 13.96
CA PRO A 53 -11.73 -8.20 13.00
C PRO A 53 -11.16 -7.62 11.70
N ALA A 54 -11.82 -6.62 11.11
CA ALA A 54 -11.39 -6.02 9.85
C ALA A 54 -10.02 -5.33 9.98
N ARG A 55 -9.79 -4.60 11.07
CA ARG A 55 -8.47 -4.00 11.36
C ARG A 55 -7.39 -5.07 11.54
N ARG A 56 -7.69 -6.15 12.27
CA ARG A 56 -6.74 -7.26 12.45
C ARG A 56 -6.43 -7.96 11.13
N GLU A 57 -7.42 -8.09 10.25
CA GLU A 57 -7.24 -8.66 8.93
C GLU A 57 -6.26 -7.82 8.09
N GLY A 58 -6.51 -6.51 7.96
CA GLY A 58 -5.60 -5.62 7.24
C GLY A 58 -4.16 -5.70 7.77
N LEU A 59 -3.98 -5.72 9.10
CA LEU A 59 -2.66 -5.85 9.74
C LEU A 59 -1.99 -7.21 9.47
N LYS A 60 -2.77 -8.30 9.43
CA LYS A 60 -2.25 -9.64 9.15
C LYS A 60 -1.89 -9.84 7.69
N MET A 61 -2.61 -9.21 6.77
CA MET A 61 -2.33 -9.33 5.33
C MET A 61 -0.91 -8.85 5.00
N HIS A 62 -0.41 -7.82 5.69
CA HIS A 62 0.94 -7.31 5.50
C HIS A 62 2.05 -8.28 5.90
N LYS A 63 1.73 -9.34 6.67
CA LYS A 63 2.69 -10.33 7.21
C LYS A 63 2.38 -11.74 6.75
N ARG A 64 1.61 -11.89 5.67
CA ARG A 64 1.17 -13.16 5.12
C ARG A 64 1.14 -13.08 3.60
N SER A 65 1.11 -14.23 2.96
CA SER A 65 0.93 -14.31 1.51
C SER A 65 -0.29 -13.52 1.04
N ALA A 66 -0.10 -12.72 0.00
CA ALA A 66 -1.16 -12.01 -0.71
C ALA A 66 -1.96 -12.93 -1.65
N LEU A 67 -1.46 -14.13 -1.96
CA LEU A 67 -2.07 -15.07 -2.90
C LEU A 67 -3.55 -15.39 -2.58
N PRO A 68 -3.97 -15.61 -1.31
CA PRO A 68 -5.38 -15.79 -0.98
C PRO A 68 -6.25 -14.58 -1.33
N ALA A 69 -5.75 -13.36 -1.21
CA ALA A 69 -6.48 -12.15 -1.63
C ALA A 69 -6.61 -12.12 -3.15
N PHE A 70 -5.53 -12.42 -3.88
CA PHE A 70 -5.55 -12.47 -5.34
C PHE A 70 -6.44 -13.59 -5.90
N ARG A 71 -6.60 -14.71 -5.19
CA ARG A 71 -7.59 -15.74 -5.58
C ARG A 71 -9.02 -15.21 -5.52
N ARG A 72 -9.36 -14.43 -4.49
CA ARG A 72 -10.70 -13.80 -4.40
C ARG A 72 -10.89 -12.69 -5.42
N LEU A 73 -9.86 -11.87 -5.64
CA LEU A 73 -9.88 -10.82 -6.66
C LEU A 73 -9.99 -11.41 -8.06
N ARG A 74 -9.30 -12.51 -8.35
CA ARG A 74 -9.45 -13.28 -9.59
C ARG A 74 -10.91 -13.70 -9.79
N ALA A 75 -11.52 -14.35 -8.79
CA ALA A 75 -12.92 -14.78 -8.88
C ALA A 75 -13.86 -13.60 -9.17
N ALA A 76 -13.65 -12.45 -8.51
CA ALA A 76 -14.43 -11.24 -8.76
C ALA A 76 -14.32 -10.73 -10.21
N VAL A 77 -13.12 -10.83 -10.81
CA VAL A 77 -12.90 -10.44 -12.20
C VAL A 77 -13.54 -11.46 -13.16
N GLU A 78 -13.40 -12.76 -12.90
CA GLU A 78 -14.05 -13.83 -13.69
C GLU A 78 -15.58 -13.72 -13.66
N GLU A 79 -16.14 -13.32 -12.52
CA GLU A 79 -17.58 -13.06 -12.34
C GLU A 79 -18.04 -11.70 -12.89
N CYS A 80 -17.15 -10.93 -13.52
CA CYS A 80 -17.43 -9.59 -14.06
C CYS A 80 -18.04 -8.64 -13.04
N VAL A 81 -17.64 -8.73 -11.76
CA VAL A 81 -18.10 -7.80 -10.72
C VAL A 81 -17.68 -6.39 -11.10
N PRO A 82 -18.59 -5.39 -11.11
CA PRO A 82 -18.21 -4.01 -11.45
C PRO A 82 -17.07 -3.51 -10.57
N MET A 83 -16.09 -2.81 -11.14
CA MET A 83 -14.95 -2.22 -10.43
C MET A 83 -13.89 -3.24 -9.96
N SER A 84 -14.06 -4.53 -10.24
CA SER A 84 -13.13 -5.59 -9.81
C SER A 84 -11.78 -5.52 -10.51
N ARG A 85 -11.73 -5.21 -11.82
CA ARG A 85 -10.49 -5.16 -12.60
C ARG A 85 -9.61 -4.01 -12.10
N GLY A 86 -10.19 -2.83 -11.97
CA GLY A 86 -9.55 -1.64 -11.41
C GLY A 86 -8.99 -1.93 -10.03
N TYR A 87 -9.82 -2.43 -9.10
CA TYR A 87 -9.37 -2.69 -7.75
C TYR A 87 -8.26 -3.74 -7.68
N ALA A 88 -8.36 -4.85 -8.43
CA ALA A 88 -7.34 -5.89 -8.45
C ALA A 88 -5.99 -5.37 -8.96
N ALA A 89 -5.99 -4.59 -10.04
CA ALA A 89 -4.78 -3.99 -10.61
C ALA A 89 -4.14 -2.97 -9.65
N GLY A 90 -4.96 -2.14 -8.99
CA GLY A 90 -4.49 -1.22 -7.95
C GLY A 90 -3.91 -1.96 -6.75
N PHE A 91 -4.57 -3.03 -6.28
CA PHE A 91 -4.12 -3.84 -5.15
C PHE A 91 -2.77 -4.52 -5.46
N LEU A 92 -2.54 -4.91 -6.71
CA LEU A 92 -1.25 -5.39 -7.19
C LEU A 92 -0.19 -4.28 -7.20
N CYS A 93 -0.53 -3.06 -7.61
CA CYS A 93 0.37 -1.92 -7.48
C CYS A 93 0.78 -1.68 -6.02
N HIS A 94 -0.17 -1.80 -5.09
CA HIS A 94 0.12 -1.68 -3.68
C HIS A 94 1.11 -2.76 -3.21
N LEU A 95 0.81 -4.04 -3.45
CA LEU A 95 1.72 -5.15 -3.12
C LEU A 95 3.11 -4.96 -3.73
N ALA A 96 3.19 -4.59 -5.00
CA ALA A 96 4.44 -4.47 -5.72
C ALA A 96 5.35 -3.37 -5.16
N LEU A 97 4.77 -2.20 -4.88
CA LEU A 97 5.52 -1.14 -4.23
C LEU A 97 5.94 -1.62 -2.85
N ASP A 98 4.98 -2.15 -2.06
CA ASP A 98 5.16 -2.64 -0.70
C ASP A 98 6.38 -3.53 -0.56
N SER A 99 6.37 -4.63 -1.32
CA SER A 99 7.44 -5.60 -1.34
C SER A 99 8.79 -5.02 -1.76
N ALA A 100 8.83 -3.94 -2.56
CA ALA A 100 10.07 -3.34 -3.04
C ALA A 100 10.69 -2.38 -2.02
N CYS A 101 9.88 -1.67 -1.23
CA CYS A 101 10.34 -0.61 -0.34
C CYS A 101 10.50 -1.06 1.12
N HIS A 102 9.66 -1.98 1.63
CA HIS A 102 9.71 -2.45 3.01
C HIS A 102 11.10 -2.91 3.48
N PRO A 103 11.85 -3.72 2.71
CA PRO A 103 13.17 -4.19 3.16
C PRO A 103 14.13 -3.05 3.51
N TYR A 104 14.08 -1.95 2.75
CA TYR A 104 14.89 -0.76 3.03
C TYR A 104 14.38 0.01 4.26
N VAL A 105 13.08 0.26 4.32
CA VAL A 105 12.45 1.03 5.41
C VAL A 105 12.66 0.32 6.75
N GLU A 106 12.41 -0.98 6.81
CA GLU A 106 12.56 -1.78 8.03
C GLU A 106 14.02 -1.86 8.48
N ALA A 107 14.96 -2.10 7.56
CA ALA A 107 16.39 -2.14 7.89
C ALA A 107 16.92 -0.80 8.41
N ARG A 108 16.42 0.33 7.91
CA ARG A 108 16.82 1.66 8.39
C ARG A 108 16.14 2.04 9.70
N ALA A 109 14.88 1.66 9.88
CA ALA A 109 14.16 1.84 11.13
C ALA A 109 14.76 1.00 12.27
N ALA A 110 15.15 -0.26 12.00
CA ALA A 110 15.78 -1.14 12.97
C ALA A 110 17.15 -0.61 13.46
N ARG A 111 17.88 0.14 12.63
CA ARG A 111 19.12 0.82 13.00
C ARG A 111 18.91 2.09 13.85
N GLY A 112 17.65 2.52 14.04
CA GLY A 112 17.32 3.73 14.80
C GLY A 112 17.68 5.04 14.10
N GLU A 113 18.06 4.99 12.81
CA GLU A 113 18.50 6.16 12.04
C GLU A 113 17.32 7.11 11.77
N LEU A 114 16.16 6.55 11.39
CA LEU A 114 14.92 7.28 11.17
C LEU A 114 13.73 6.41 11.56
N ALA A 115 12.67 7.03 12.06
CA ALA A 115 11.42 6.33 12.32
C ALA A 115 10.77 5.88 10.99
N HIS A 116 10.15 4.70 11.02
CA HIS A 116 9.47 4.09 9.87
C HIS A 116 8.49 5.07 9.20
N LEU A 117 7.52 5.58 9.94
CA LEU A 117 6.50 6.51 9.42
C LEU A 117 7.08 7.85 8.96
N ALA A 118 8.21 8.28 9.52
CA ALA A 118 8.87 9.52 9.11
C ALA A 118 9.44 9.40 7.69
N MET A 119 10.05 8.26 7.35
CA MET A 119 10.55 8.02 6.00
C MET A 119 9.42 8.00 4.97
N GLU A 120 8.29 7.39 5.32
CA GLU A 120 7.13 7.27 4.45
C GLU A 120 6.45 8.62 4.22
N ALA A 121 6.28 9.42 5.28
CA ALA A 121 5.66 10.74 5.19
C ALA A 121 6.56 11.75 4.44
N GLU A 122 7.88 11.71 4.65
CA GLU A 122 8.82 12.58 3.93
C GLU A 122 8.91 12.23 2.44
N PHE A 123 8.80 10.94 2.10
CA PHE A 123 8.76 10.53 0.70
C PHE A 123 7.47 11.01 0.01
N ASP A 124 6.31 10.92 0.68
CA ASP A 124 5.06 11.51 0.19
C ASP A 124 5.18 13.02 -0.02
N ARG A 125 5.77 13.75 0.95
CA ARG A 125 6.01 15.20 0.81
C ARG A 125 6.87 15.52 -0.41
N LEU A 126 7.98 14.80 -0.62
CA LEU A 126 8.84 14.98 -1.78
C LEU A 126 8.07 14.77 -3.10
N LEU A 127 7.24 13.72 -3.17
CA LEU A 127 6.46 13.42 -4.37
C LEU A 127 5.39 14.49 -4.64
N MET A 128 4.71 14.98 -3.61
CA MET A 128 3.74 16.08 -3.73
C MET A 128 4.43 17.36 -4.22
N GLU A 129 5.57 17.72 -3.65
CA GLU A 129 6.35 18.91 -4.05
C GLU A 129 6.81 18.82 -5.51
N ARG A 130 7.27 17.63 -5.94
CA ARG A 130 7.62 17.38 -7.35
C ARG A 130 6.43 17.47 -8.30
N ALA A 131 5.24 17.17 -7.82
CA ALA A 131 3.99 17.34 -8.55
C ALA A 131 3.42 18.76 -8.49
N GLY A 132 4.08 19.69 -7.80
CA GLY A 132 3.60 21.07 -7.60
C GLY A 132 2.40 21.16 -6.65
N LEU A 133 2.21 20.18 -5.78
CA LEU A 133 1.09 20.10 -4.83
C LEU A 133 1.50 20.55 -3.42
N ASP A 134 0.55 21.13 -2.71
CA ASP A 134 0.72 21.52 -1.30
C ASP A 134 0.67 20.29 -0.39
N ALA A 135 1.80 19.94 0.23
CA ALA A 135 1.91 18.82 1.16
C ALA A 135 1.18 19.03 2.51
N ARG A 136 0.64 20.24 2.75
CA ARG A 136 -0.23 20.53 3.89
C ARG A 136 -1.70 20.22 3.61
N GLN A 137 -1.98 19.67 2.43
CA GLN A 137 -3.30 19.18 2.02
C GLN A 137 -3.24 17.67 1.75
N ALA A 138 -4.36 16.99 2.00
CA ALA A 138 -4.49 15.58 1.70
C ALA A 138 -5.01 15.38 0.27
N HIS A 139 -4.25 14.64 -0.54
CA HIS A 139 -4.55 14.40 -1.96
C HIS A 139 -5.12 12.99 -2.21
N LEU A 140 -5.97 12.51 -1.28
CA LEU A 140 -6.63 11.21 -1.40
C LEU A 140 -7.82 11.29 -2.39
N PRO A 141 -8.12 10.22 -3.17
CA PRO A 141 -9.26 10.16 -4.08
C PRO A 141 -10.60 10.44 -3.38
N PRO A 142 -11.63 10.99 -4.05
CA PRO A 142 -12.92 11.26 -3.41
C PRO A 142 -13.52 10.00 -2.74
N PRO A 143 -14.47 10.15 -1.79
CA PRO A 143 -15.12 9.01 -1.14
C PRO A 143 -15.61 7.96 -2.15
N ALA A 144 -15.29 6.70 -1.86
CA ALA A 144 -15.64 5.57 -2.70
C ALA A 144 -17.16 5.44 -2.91
N GLY A 145 -17.56 5.18 -4.15
CA GLY A 145 -18.93 4.74 -4.47
C GLY A 145 -19.20 3.32 -4.00
N GLU A 146 -20.47 2.90 -4.00
CA GLU A 146 -20.89 1.59 -3.52
C GLU A 146 -20.23 0.43 -4.29
N ALA A 147 -20.18 0.52 -5.62
CA ALA A 147 -19.56 -0.49 -6.48
C ALA A 147 -18.06 -0.68 -6.14
N VAL A 148 -17.33 0.43 -5.92
CA VAL A 148 -15.92 0.37 -5.54
C VAL A 148 -15.74 -0.28 -4.15
N CYS A 149 -16.60 0.05 -3.19
CA CYS A 149 -16.54 -0.58 -1.86
C CYS A 149 -16.84 -2.08 -1.92
N LYS A 150 -17.76 -2.50 -2.80
CA LYS A 150 -18.07 -3.92 -3.04
C LYS A 150 -16.88 -4.64 -3.65
N ALA A 151 -16.29 -4.10 -4.72
CA ALA A 151 -15.08 -4.66 -5.33
C ALA A 151 -13.92 -4.76 -4.32
N ALA A 152 -13.72 -3.70 -3.52
CA ALA A 152 -12.67 -3.67 -2.52
C ALA A 152 -12.84 -4.77 -1.46
N ALA A 153 -14.07 -4.96 -0.97
CA ALA A 153 -14.38 -5.95 0.06
C ALA A 153 -14.01 -7.38 -0.34
N LEU A 154 -14.01 -7.69 -1.64
CA LEU A 154 -13.71 -9.03 -2.15
C LEU A 154 -12.25 -9.44 -1.95
N ALA A 155 -11.32 -8.50 -1.71
CA ALA A 155 -9.96 -8.86 -1.32
C ALA A 155 -9.88 -9.52 0.07
N TYR A 156 -10.91 -9.31 0.90
CA TYR A 156 -10.90 -9.65 2.33
C TYR A 156 -11.83 -10.84 2.62
N GLY A 157 -11.49 -11.60 3.67
CA GLY A 157 -12.33 -12.66 4.20
C GLY A 157 -13.27 -12.19 5.31
N THR A 158 -12.97 -11.09 5.99
CA THR A 158 -13.77 -10.59 7.12
C THR A 158 -14.32 -9.18 6.90
N ALA A 159 -13.55 -8.27 6.30
CA ALA A 159 -13.99 -6.90 6.08
C ALA A 159 -15.02 -6.81 4.93
N GLY A 160 -16.20 -6.28 5.23
CA GLY A 160 -17.22 -5.99 4.23
C GLY A 160 -17.09 -4.60 3.61
N PRO A 161 -17.99 -4.25 2.66
CA PRO A 161 -17.97 -2.95 2.00
C PRO A 161 -18.12 -1.76 2.98
N ALA A 162 -18.90 -1.95 4.04
CA ALA A 162 -19.13 -0.93 5.05
C ALA A 162 -17.88 -0.68 5.91
N GLU A 163 -17.19 -1.74 6.34
CA GLU A 163 -15.92 -1.67 7.07
C GLU A 163 -14.86 -0.95 6.25
N PHE A 164 -14.68 -1.36 4.99
CA PHE A 164 -13.73 -0.72 4.07
C PHE A 164 -14.05 0.76 3.89
N ARG A 165 -15.31 1.11 3.61
CA ARG A 165 -15.74 2.51 3.44
C ARG A 165 -15.48 3.34 4.69
N LYS A 166 -15.84 2.83 5.87
CA LYS A 166 -15.60 3.53 7.15
C LYS A 166 -14.10 3.71 7.42
N GLY A 167 -13.30 2.67 7.17
CA GLY A 167 -11.85 2.73 7.24
C GLY A 167 -11.27 3.79 6.31
N TYR A 168 -11.70 3.83 5.06
CA TYR A 168 -11.26 4.81 4.07
C TYR A 168 -11.62 6.25 4.45
N LEU A 169 -12.85 6.48 4.94
CA LEU A 169 -13.26 7.80 5.43
C LEU A 169 -12.45 8.22 6.66
N ALA A 170 -12.11 7.29 7.55
CA ALA A 170 -11.26 7.56 8.71
C ALA A 170 -9.82 7.87 8.29
N MET A 171 -9.25 7.14 7.33
CA MET A 171 -7.95 7.43 6.72
C MET A 171 -7.92 8.84 6.13
N ARG A 172 -8.93 9.21 5.32
CA ARG A 172 -9.06 10.57 4.76
C ARG A 172 -9.03 11.67 5.84
N ARG A 173 -9.77 11.47 6.93
CA ARG A 173 -9.81 12.42 8.05
C ARG A 173 -8.47 12.52 8.77
N ALA A 174 -7.84 11.37 9.05
CA ALA A 174 -6.54 11.30 9.72
C ALA A 174 -5.44 11.98 8.88
N THR A 175 -5.34 11.64 7.59
CA THR A 175 -4.39 12.25 6.66
C THR A 175 -4.60 13.76 6.54
N ALA A 176 -5.84 14.22 6.41
CA ALA A 176 -6.14 15.65 6.35
C ALA A 176 -5.80 16.40 7.65
N LEU A 177 -5.97 15.75 8.81
CA LEU A 177 -5.56 16.32 10.09
C LEU A 177 -4.03 16.43 10.16
N LEU A 178 -3.29 15.35 9.85
CA LEU A 178 -1.83 15.31 9.86
C LEU A 178 -1.22 16.37 8.92
N ALA A 179 -1.75 16.50 7.70
CA ALA A 179 -1.29 17.48 6.73
C ALA A 179 -1.46 18.93 7.25
N ARG A 180 -2.61 19.24 7.86
CA ARG A 180 -2.89 20.58 8.41
C ARG A 180 -1.99 20.96 9.58
N VAL A 181 -1.67 20.01 10.46
CA VAL A 181 -0.82 20.26 11.63
C VAL A 181 0.67 20.23 11.30
N SER A 182 1.06 19.64 10.18
CA SER A 182 2.45 19.62 9.70
C SER A 182 2.97 21.05 9.47
N GLY A 183 4.21 21.29 9.89
CA GLY A 183 4.86 22.61 9.87
C GLY A 183 4.39 23.61 10.94
N THR A 184 3.36 23.28 11.74
CA THR A 184 2.83 24.21 12.77
C THR A 184 3.52 24.07 14.13
N ARG A 185 3.48 25.13 14.96
CA ARG A 185 4.00 25.09 16.34
C ARG A 185 3.27 24.03 17.19
N ALA A 186 1.95 23.93 17.03
CA ALA A 186 1.12 22.95 17.73
C ALA A 186 1.46 21.52 17.29
N GLY A 187 1.62 21.27 15.98
CA GLY A 187 2.05 19.98 15.45
C GLY A 187 3.41 19.53 16.00
N ARG A 188 4.40 20.44 16.05
CA ARG A 188 5.71 20.15 16.65
C ARG A 188 5.65 19.84 18.15
N ALA A 189 4.69 20.42 18.87
CA ALA A 189 4.49 20.08 20.28
C ALA A 189 3.85 18.69 20.43
N ALA A 190 2.86 18.38 19.59
CA ALA A 190 2.20 17.07 19.57
C ALA A 190 3.17 15.93 19.21
N ASP A 191 4.00 16.08 18.17
CA ASP A 191 4.98 15.06 17.76
C ASP A 191 6.00 14.77 18.87
N ARG A 192 6.53 15.82 19.52
CA ARG A 192 7.44 15.68 20.66
C ARG A 192 6.78 14.98 21.86
N LEU A 193 5.49 15.23 22.10
CA LEU A 193 4.76 14.57 23.18
C LEU A 193 4.50 13.09 22.85
N CYS A 194 4.08 12.79 21.62
CA CYS A 194 3.89 11.42 21.14
C CYS A 194 5.19 10.61 21.21
N GLY A 195 6.32 11.18 20.78
CA GLY A 195 7.63 10.53 20.82
C GLY A 195 8.17 10.24 22.22
N ARG A 196 7.62 10.87 23.27
CA ARG A 196 7.98 10.61 24.68
C ARG A 196 7.16 9.51 25.33
N LEU A 197 6.04 9.10 24.71
CA LEU A 197 5.20 8.02 25.19
C LEU A 197 5.65 6.72 24.52
N PRO A 198 6.16 5.71 25.26
CA PRO A 198 6.67 4.47 24.67
C PRO A 198 5.64 3.76 23.78
N VAL A 199 4.37 3.84 24.13
CA VAL A 199 3.24 3.25 23.38
C VAL A 199 3.01 3.95 22.03
N LEU A 200 3.41 5.22 21.90
CA LEU A 200 3.26 6.03 20.68
C LEU A 200 4.61 6.34 20.01
N ALA A 201 5.70 5.73 20.47
CA ALA A 201 7.03 5.96 19.91
C ALA A 201 7.11 5.61 18.41
N GLY A 202 6.33 4.61 17.96
CA GLY A 202 6.21 4.26 16.55
C GLY A 202 5.45 5.27 15.68
N ALA A 203 4.71 6.21 16.29
CA ALA A 203 3.99 7.30 15.62
C ALA A 203 4.88 8.53 15.34
N ARG A 204 6.13 8.52 15.84
CA ARG A 204 7.08 9.63 15.74
C ARG A 204 7.40 9.96 14.28
N GLY A 205 7.32 11.25 13.93
CA GLY A 205 7.64 11.76 12.60
C GLY A 205 6.50 11.68 11.58
N MET A 206 5.28 11.34 12.01
CA MET A 206 4.09 11.50 11.17
C MET A 206 3.69 12.97 10.95
N ILE A 207 4.07 13.87 11.87
CA ILE A 207 3.86 15.31 11.71
C ILE A 207 5.15 15.90 11.13
N LEU A 208 5.11 16.28 9.87
CA LEU A 208 6.28 16.74 9.15
C LEU A 208 6.70 18.14 9.62
N GLU A 209 8.01 18.39 9.62
CA GLU A 209 8.55 19.73 9.75
C GLU A 209 8.42 20.51 8.43
N THR A 210 8.62 21.83 8.49
CA THR A 210 8.62 22.67 7.28
C THR A 210 9.82 22.41 6.37
N VAL A 211 10.92 21.93 6.95
CA VAL A 211 12.16 21.60 6.24
C VAL A 211 12.47 20.13 6.51
N PRO A 212 12.66 19.29 5.49
CA PRO A 212 13.07 17.90 5.69
C PRO A 212 14.39 17.79 6.42
N ALA A 213 14.48 16.80 7.32
CA ALA A 213 15.76 16.41 7.89
C ALA A 213 16.71 15.89 6.78
N PRO A 214 18.02 16.19 6.82
CA PRO A 214 18.97 15.71 5.81
C PRO A 214 18.96 14.17 5.63
N ALA A 215 18.78 13.41 6.70
CA ALA A 215 18.66 11.95 6.65
C ALA A 215 17.43 11.48 5.85
N SER A 216 16.36 12.27 5.80
CA SER A 216 15.15 11.99 5.02
C SER A 216 15.34 12.21 3.53
N ALA A 217 16.26 13.10 3.13
CA ALA A 217 16.58 13.33 1.71
C ALA A 217 17.24 12.09 1.08
N GLU A 218 18.16 11.45 1.80
CA GLU A 218 18.77 10.20 1.36
C GLU A 218 17.71 9.08 1.25
N SER A 219 16.91 8.87 2.29
CA SER A 219 15.83 7.87 2.26
C SER A 219 14.86 8.10 1.12
N SER A 220 14.45 9.34 0.88
CA SER A 220 13.51 9.67 -0.20
C SER A 220 14.13 9.44 -1.59
N ARG A 221 15.44 9.64 -1.75
CA ARG A 221 16.16 9.32 -3.00
C ARG A 221 16.19 7.81 -3.25
N VAL A 222 16.47 7.01 -2.22
CA VAL A 222 16.49 5.55 -2.31
C VAL A 222 15.08 5.02 -2.62
N LEU A 223 14.06 5.47 -1.87
CA LEU A 223 12.66 5.11 -2.10
C LEU A 223 12.18 5.51 -3.50
N GLY A 224 12.60 6.67 -4.01
CA GLY A 224 12.33 7.06 -5.39
C GLY A 224 12.93 6.08 -6.40
N THR A 225 14.16 5.62 -6.18
CA THR A 225 14.80 4.62 -7.05
C THR A 225 14.09 3.27 -7.01
N LEU A 226 13.67 2.82 -5.81
CA LEU A 226 12.91 1.58 -5.64
C LEU A 226 11.55 1.66 -6.32
N LEU A 227 10.87 2.80 -6.19
CA LEU A 227 9.61 3.07 -6.89
C LEU A 227 9.78 2.92 -8.39
N GLU A 228 10.74 3.61 -9.03
CA GLU A 228 10.94 3.50 -10.49
C GLU A 228 11.24 2.06 -10.94
N ARG A 229 12.07 1.33 -10.17
CA ARG A 229 12.42 -0.07 -10.49
C ARG A 229 11.23 -1.02 -10.36
N ALA A 230 10.31 -0.73 -9.45
CA ALA A 230 9.12 -1.55 -9.25
C ALA A 230 8.06 -1.33 -10.33
N VAL A 231 8.08 -0.22 -11.08
CA VAL A 231 7.05 0.09 -12.09
C VAL A 231 6.95 -1.00 -13.17
N PRO A 232 8.02 -1.38 -13.88
CA PRO A 232 7.93 -2.42 -14.92
C PRO A 232 7.55 -3.79 -14.33
N VAL A 233 7.99 -4.10 -13.11
CA VAL A 233 7.62 -5.34 -12.42
C VAL A 233 6.11 -5.37 -12.16
N ALA A 234 5.54 -4.30 -11.62
CA ALA A 234 4.09 -4.24 -11.37
C ALA A 234 3.28 -4.30 -12.67
N ALA A 235 3.73 -3.58 -13.72
CA ALA A 235 3.07 -3.61 -15.03
C ALA A 235 3.04 -5.02 -15.64
N GLU A 236 4.17 -5.72 -15.59
CA GLU A 236 4.26 -7.12 -16.05
C GLU A 236 3.34 -8.04 -15.23
N GLN A 237 3.34 -7.92 -13.91
CA GLN A 237 2.54 -8.78 -13.04
C GLN A 237 1.03 -8.50 -13.18
N ILE A 238 0.64 -7.25 -13.46
CA ILE A 238 -0.75 -6.92 -13.84
C ILE A 238 -1.11 -7.63 -15.15
N GLY A 239 -0.26 -7.58 -16.17
CA GLY A 239 -0.47 -8.29 -17.43
C GLY A 239 -0.64 -9.80 -17.22
N ARG A 240 0.26 -10.42 -16.46
CA ARG A 240 0.20 -11.85 -16.14
C ARG A 240 -1.05 -12.23 -15.34
N PHE A 241 -1.48 -11.37 -14.40
CA PHE A 241 -2.71 -11.59 -13.65
C PHE A 241 -3.94 -11.65 -14.56
N PHE A 242 -4.10 -10.67 -15.46
CA PHE A 242 -5.25 -10.66 -16.37
C PHE A 242 -5.18 -11.74 -17.45
N ALA A 243 -3.99 -12.06 -17.98
CA ALA A 243 -3.82 -13.21 -18.87
C ALA A 243 -4.22 -14.53 -18.17
N ALA A 244 -3.81 -14.73 -16.92
CA ALA A 244 -4.20 -15.91 -16.16
C ALA A 244 -5.72 -16.00 -15.89
N VAL A 245 -6.38 -14.85 -15.71
CA VAL A 245 -7.85 -14.78 -15.61
C VAL A 245 -8.51 -15.19 -16.93
N GLU A 246 -8.04 -14.63 -18.06
CA GLU A 246 -8.61 -14.86 -19.39
C GLU A 246 -8.39 -16.30 -19.90
N GLU A 247 -7.22 -16.87 -19.62
CA GLU A 247 -6.83 -18.22 -20.05
C GLU A 247 -7.27 -19.31 -19.05
N GLY A 248 -7.79 -18.92 -17.88
CA GLY A 248 -8.07 -19.85 -16.77
C GLY A 248 -6.81 -20.46 -16.15
N ALA A 249 -5.61 -19.97 -16.47
CA ALA A 249 -4.33 -20.49 -16.01
C ALA A 249 -4.08 -20.22 -14.50
N PRO A 250 -3.15 -20.93 -13.85
CA PRO A 250 -2.76 -20.63 -12.47
C PRO A 250 -2.23 -19.20 -12.30
N LEU A 251 -2.50 -18.59 -11.14
CA LEU A 251 -1.94 -17.28 -10.78
C LEU A 251 -0.40 -17.36 -10.65
N ASP A 252 0.30 -16.29 -11.08
CA ASP A 252 1.76 -16.23 -11.01
C ASP A 252 2.26 -16.40 -9.56
N PRO A 253 3.23 -17.30 -9.29
CA PRO A 253 3.79 -17.48 -7.95
C PRO A 253 4.47 -16.23 -7.38
N TRP A 254 4.69 -15.18 -8.18
CA TRP A 254 5.10 -13.86 -7.71
C TRP A 254 4.11 -13.32 -6.68
N LEU A 255 2.81 -13.59 -6.80
CA LEU A 255 1.78 -13.15 -5.84
C LEU A 255 1.88 -13.85 -4.48
N ASP A 256 2.65 -14.93 -4.36
CA ASP A 256 2.87 -15.67 -3.10
C ASP A 256 3.97 -15.03 -2.25
N ARG A 257 3.69 -13.81 -1.79
CA ARG A 257 4.58 -13.03 -0.92
C ARG A 257 3.79 -12.15 0.03
N ASP A 258 4.44 -11.67 1.07
CA ASP A 258 3.89 -10.59 1.88
C ASP A 258 4.31 -9.20 1.37
N PHE A 259 3.72 -8.20 1.99
CA PHE A 259 3.93 -6.79 1.71
C PHE A 259 5.32 -6.34 2.20
N GLY A 260 5.96 -7.11 3.09
CA GLY A 260 7.36 -6.96 3.47
C GLY A 260 8.37 -7.40 2.41
N GLY A 261 7.92 -8.10 1.35
CA GLY A 261 8.77 -8.61 0.28
C GLY A 261 9.27 -10.05 0.48
N THR A 262 8.81 -10.74 1.53
CA THR A 262 9.13 -12.15 1.76
C THR A 262 8.29 -13.04 0.86
N ALA A 263 8.93 -13.78 -0.04
CA ALA A 263 8.26 -14.81 -0.85
C ALA A 263 8.07 -16.09 -0.03
N TYR A 264 6.89 -16.72 -0.13
CA TYR A 264 6.54 -17.94 0.61
C TYR A 264 6.63 -19.22 -0.20
N ARG A 265 7.19 -19.16 -1.42
CA ARG A 265 7.44 -20.36 -2.23
C ARG A 265 8.04 -21.46 -1.37
N GLU A 266 7.60 -22.69 -1.60
CA GLU A 266 8.23 -23.89 -1.06
C GLU A 266 9.74 -23.72 -1.21
N THR A 267 10.42 -23.54 -0.09
CA THR A 267 11.82 -23.92 -0.01
C THR A 267 11.83 -25.38 -0.43
N GLU A 268 12.60 -25.72 -1.47
CA GLU A 268 12.93 -27.13 -1.73
C GLU A 268 13.26 -27.77 -0.37
N PRO A 269 12.68 -28.93 -0.03
CA PRO A 269 13.02 -29.58 1.21
C PRO A 269 14.54 -29.75 1.22
N ALA A 270 15.19 -29.25 2.26
CA ALA A 270 16.63 -29.39 2.45
C ALA A 270 17.03 -30.83 2.10
N PRO A 271 18.11 -31.05 1.32
CA PRO A 271 18.49 -32.39 0.90
C PRO A 271 18.57 -33.25 2.16
N ARG A 272 17.73 -34.29 2.21
CA ARG A 272 17.77 -35.27 3.29
C ARG A 272 19.21 -35.72 3.40
N SER A 273 19.87 -35.38 4.50
CA SER A 273 21.19 -35.90 4.80
C SER A 273 21.08 -37.41 4.70
N VAL A 274 21.72 -37.97 3.67
CA VAL A 274 21.88 -39.41 3.53
C VAL A 274 22.63 -39.85 4.77
N ALA A 275 21.95 -40.61 5.62
CA ALA A 275 22.60 -41.29 6.72
C ALA A 275 23.64 -42.22 6.09
N VAL A 276 24.90 -41.85 6.23
CA VAL A 276 26.02 -42.74 5.95
C VAL A 276 26.05 -43.71 7.13
N TRP A 277 25.85 -44.98 6.81
CA TRP A 277 25.91 -46.13 7.71
C TRP A 277 27.27 -46.26 8.38
#